data_AF-A0A7S2L4N3-F1
#
_entry.id   AF-A0A7S2L4N3-F1
#
_cell.length_a   1.000
_cell.length_b   1.000
_cell.length_c   1.000
_cell.angle_alpha   90.00
_cell.angle_beta   90.00
_cell.angle_gamma   90.00
#
_symmetry.space_group_name_H-M   'P 1'
#
loop_
_entity.id
_entity.type
_entity.pdbx_description
1 polymer ?
#
loop_
_entity_poly.entity_id
_entity_poly.type
_entity_poly.pdbx_seq_one_letter_code
_entity_poly.pdbx_strand_id
1 'polypeptide(L)'
;LRMVGESAMPPQIGLMSASGDTHNEEDLLDKIPGAMLVKHFNEFYEAYIFREFDKATDCADKFFSLHNLTKFSGSPMYHRIFYFGLVSFWIGRETNSNRWIARGAESKVSIEKLAVLASTWNFQNKTLLLQAEEQFCARNFEAAEKLYDDAILSSKKHKFVNEEALANELAGHFYLDTGRKDKSVPYFSQAEEKYREWGAVAKALILAKYLGNC
;
A
#
# COMPACT_ATOMS: atom_id res chain seq x y z
N LEU A 1 40.02 3.96 -59.15
CA LEU A 1 39.15 5.16 -58.99
C LEU A 1 38.46 5.07 -57.63
N ARG A 2 38.92 5.88 -56.67
CA ARG A 2 38.29 6.15 -55.37
C ARG A 2 37.09 7.11 -55.59
N MET A 3 35.96 6.86 -54.92
CA MET A 3 34.99 7.81 -54.30
C MET A 3 34.04 6.92 -53.47
N VAL A 4 34.05 6.88 -52.12
CA VAL A 4 33.55 7.85 -51.12
C VAL A 4 32.09 8.24 -51.37
N GLY A 5 31.19 7.93 -50.42
CA GLY A 5 29.78 8.30 -50.46
C GLY A 5 28.95 7.73 -49.29
N GLU A 6 29.28 8.19 -48.08
CA GLU A 6 28.38 8.44 -46.94
C GLU A 6 27.43 7.34 -46.42
N SER A 7 27.83 6.73 -45.29
CA SER A 7 26.94 6.12 -44.31
C SER A 7 26.14 7.21 -43.59
N ALA A 8 24.83 7.27 -43.81
CA ALA A 8 23.94 8.13 -43.03
C ALA A 8 23.85 7.61 -41.59
N MET A 9 24.45 8.34 -40.65
CA MET A 9 24.15 8.19 -39.22
C MET A 9 22.69 8.60 -38.95
N PRO A 10 21.95 7.91 -38.06
CA PRO A 10 20.68 8.41 -37.58
C PRO A 10 20.89 9.72 -36.80
N PRO A 11 19.94 10.66 -36.84
CA PRO A 11 20.10 11.95 -36.18
C PRO A 11 20.29 11.77 -34.67
N GLN A 12 21.37 12.34 -34.13
CA GLN A 12 21.54 12.52 -32.70
C GLN A 12 20.39 13.40 -32.21
N ILE A 13 19.43 12.79 -31.51
CA ILE A 13 18.45 13.51 -30.72
C ILE A 13 19.25 14.19 -29.62
N GLY A 14 19.42 15.51 -29.75
CA GLY A 14 20.01 16.33 -28.71
C GLY A 14 19.28 16.09 -27.40
N LEU A 15 20.03 15.73 -26.36
CA LEU A 15 19.59 15.83 -24.98
C LEU A 15 19.24 17.30 -24.71
N MET A 16 17.99 17.70 -24.96
CA MET A 16 17.42 18.85 -24.25
C MET A 16 17.33 18.43 -22.79
N SER A 17 18.23 18.96 -21.98
CA SER A 17 18.12 18.94 -20.53
C SER A 17 16.77 19.55 -20.16
N ALA A 18 15.80 18.70 -19.79
CA ALA A 18 14.58 19.13 -19.14
C ALA A 18 14.92 19.51 -17.69
N SER A 19 15.62 20.63 -17.51
CA SER A 19 15.53 21.41 -16.29
C SER A 19 14.27 22.27 -16.40
N GLY A 20 13.11 21.59 -16.36
CA GLY A 20 11.82 22.24 -16.14
C GLY A 20 11.66 22.44 -14.64
N ASP A 21 11.38 23.67 -14.22
CA ASP A 21 11.08 24.03 -12.84
C ASP A 21 9.94 23.14 -12.30
N THR A 22 10.30 22.15 -11.49
CA THR A 22 9.34 21.24 -10.81
C THR A 22 8.34 21.99 -9.93
N HIS A 23 8.67 23.22 -9.53
CA HIS A 23 7.85 24.08 -8.70
C HIS A 23 6.56 24.56 -9.41
N ASN A 24 6.58 24.70 -10.75
CA ASN A 24 5.44 25.21 -11.51
C ASN A 24 4.40 24.12 -11.83
N GLU A 25 4.82 22.86 -11.93
CA GLU A 25 3.93 21.71 -12.16
C GLU A 25 3.17 21.30 -10.88
N GLU A 26 3.82 21.37 -9.71
CA GLU A 26 3.18 21.11 -8.41
C GLU A 26 2.01 22.08 -8.14
N ASP A 27 2.20 23.36 -8.46
CA ASP A 27 1.23 24.45 -8.27
C ASP A 27 0.02 24.38 -9.23
N LEU A 28 0.17 23.66 -10.34
CA LEU A 28 -0.90 23.41 -11.31
C LEU A 28 -1.76 22.20 -10.91
N LEU A 29 -1.15 21.17 -10.33
CA LEU A 29 -1.85 19.98 -9.84
C LEU A 29 -2.77 20.28 -8.65
N ASP A 30 -2.38 21.25 -7.80
CA ASP A 30 -3.16 21.69 -6.64
C ASP A 30 -4.48 22.41 -7.00
N LYS A 31 -4.70 22.72 -8.28
CA LYS A 31 -5.93 23.37 -8.79
C LYS A 31 -6.94 22.39 -9.38
N ILE A 32 -6.59 21.11 -9.52
CA ILE A 32 -7.45 20.08 -10.13
C ILE A 32 -7.85 19.08 -9.03
N PRO A 33 -9.13 19.04 -8.59
CA PRO A 33 -9.57 18.19 -7.47
C PRO A 33 -9.24 16.70 -7.64
N GLY A 34 -9.34 16.18 -8.87
CA GLY A 34 -8.96 14.80 -9.19
C GLY A 34 -7.45 14.54 -9.07
N ALA A 35 -6.61 15.52 -9.43
CA ALA A 35 -5.16 15.41 -9.31
C ALA A 35 -4.71 15.50 -7.84
N MET A 36 -5.30 16.41 -7.06
CA MET A 36 -5.09 16.48 -5.61
C MET A 36 -5.48 15.19 -4.90
N LEU A 37 -6.60 14.57 -5.29
CA LEU A 37 -7.02 13.27 -4.75
C LEU A 37 -5.97 12.19 -5.01
N VAL A 38 -5.37 12.17 -6.21
CA VAL A 38 -4.30 11.21 -6.55
C VAL A 38 -3.02 11.50 -5.76
N LYS A 39 -2.61 12.77 -5.67
CA LYS A 39 -1.45 13.23 -4.91
C LYS A 39 -1.56 12.81 -3.44
N HIS A 40 -2.64 13.19 -2.77
CA HIS A 40 -2.84 12.85 -1.37
C HIS A 40 -3.02 11.35 -1.14
N PHE A 41 -3.58 10.61 -2.10
CA PHE A 41 -3.60 9.15 -2.01
C PHE A 41 -2.18 8.55 -2.04
N ASN A 42 -1.30 9.06 -2.91
CA ASN A 42 0.07 8.58 -3.00
C ASN A 42 0.86 8.91 -1.74
N GLU A 43 0.77 10.15 -1.24
CA GLU A 43 1.39 10.58 0.02
C GLU A 43 0.90 9.73 1.20
N PHE A 44 -0.40 9.49 1.26
CA PHE A 44 -1.05 8.61 2.24
C PHE A 44 -0.57 7.16 2.14
N TYR A 45 -0.50 6.63 0.92
CA TYR A 45 -0.05 5.26 0.65
C TYR A 45 1.41 5.07 1.05
N GLU A 46 2.28 6.01 0.69
CA GLU A 46 3.70 6.00 1.06
C GLU A 46 3.86 6.08 2.58
N ALA A 47 3.18 7.02 3.24
CA ALA A 47 3.21 7.14 4.70
C ALA A 47 2.75 5.84 5.38
N TYR A 48 1.72 5.18 4.86
CA TYR A 48 1.27 3.89 5.36
C TYR A 48 2.31 2.78 5.16
N ILE A 49 2.83 2.63 3.94
CA ILE A 49 3.83 1.61 3.61
C ILE A 49 5.08 1.80 4.46
N PHE A 50 5.51 3.04 4.73
CA PHE A 50 6.66 3.31 5.58
C PHE A 50 6.35 3.36 7.09
N ARG A 51 5.09 3.11 7.47
CA ARG A 51 4.60 3.09 8.87
C ARG A 51 4.84 4.42 9.59
N GLU A 52 4.66 5.53 8.87
CA GLU A 52 4.78 6.89 9.38
C GLU A 52 3.39 7.42 9.80
N PHE A 53 3.01 7.15 11.06
CA PHE A 53 1.65 7.38 11.56
C PHE A 53 1.19 8.85 11.47
N ASP A 54 2.03 9.79 11.90
CA ASP A 54 1.70 11.22 11.90
C ASP A 54 1.43 11.74 10.48
N LYS A 55 2.22 11.30 9.50
CA LYS A 55 1.99 11.64 8.09
C LYS A 55 0.75 10.95 7.54
N ALA A 56 0.52 9.69 7.88
CA ALA A 56 -0.62 8.92 7.41
C ALA A 56 -1.95 9.55 7.88
N THR A 57 -2.01 10.02 9.12
CA THR A 57 -3.21 10.67 9.69
C THR A 57 -3.49 12.03 9.05
N ASP A 58 -2.49 12.91 8.91
CA ASP A 58 -2.65 14.21 8.24
C ASP A 58 -3.09 14.06 6.78
N CYS A 59 -2.49 13.12 6.05
CA CYS A 59 -2.87 12.83 4.66
C CYS A 59 -4.26 12.19 4.56
N ALA A 60 -4.66 11.33 5.51
CA ALA A 60 -5.96 10.70 5.52
C ALA A 60 -7.12 11.70 5.69
N ASP A 61 -6.94 12.72 6.53
CA ASP A 61 -7.93 13.78 6.70
C ASP A 61 -8.06 14.66 5.45
N LYS A 62 -6.92 15.03 4.83
CA LYS A 62 -6.89 15.76 3.55
C LYS A 62 -7.54 14.96 2.42
N PHE A 63 -7.17 13.69 2.26
CA PHE A 63 -7.78 12.78 1.29
C PHE A 63 -9.29 12.64 1.51
N PHE A 64 -9.75 12.50 2.76
CA PHE A 64 -11.18 12.35 3.06
C PHE A 64 -11.97 13.61 2.72
N SER A 65 -11.42 14.79 3.00
CA SER A 65 -12.06 16.07 2.66
C SER A 65 -12.33 16.19 1.15
N LEU A 66 -11.43 15.65 0.31
CA LEU A 66 -11.52 15.68 -1.14
C LEU A 66 -12.32 14.51 -1.72
N HIS A 67 -12.19 13.31 -1.15
CA HIS A 67 -12.89 12.10 -1.60
C HIS A 67 -14.42 12.26 -1.53
N ASN A 68 -14.94 12.94 -0.51
CA ASN A 68 -16.37 13.24 -0.41
C ASN A 68 -16.88 14.19 -1.51
N LEU A 69 -15.99 15.03 -2.06
CA LEU A 69 -16.30 15.97 -3.13
C LEU A 69 -16.25 15.29 -4.51
N THR A 70 -15.37 14.31 -4.68
CA THR A 70 -15.16 13.58 -5.93
C THR A 70 -15.80 12.19 -5.87
N LYS A 71 -17.13 12.11 -5.78
CA LYS A 71 -17.87 10.83 -5.72
C LYS A 71 -17.70 9.90 -6.93
N PHE A 72 -16.93 10.26 -7.95
CA PHE A 72 -16.62 9.37 -9.06
C PHE A 72 -15.36 9.85 -9.78
N SER A 73 -14.30 9.04 -9.81
CA SER A 73 -13.16 9.21 -10.71
C SER A 73 -12.65 7.82 -11.10
N GLY A 74 -12.92 7.42 -12.35
CA GLY A 74 -12.78 6.07 -12.88
C GLY A 74 -11.33 5.62 -13.16
N SER A 75 -10.51 5.49 -12.12
CA SER A 75 -9.22 4.77 -12.13
C SER A 75 -9.36 3.49 -11.28
N PRO A 76 -8.61 2.37 -11.51
CA PRO A 76 -8.91 1.07 -10.90
C PRO A 76 -9.09 1.15 -9.39
N MET A 77 -10.36 1.12 -8.99
CA MET A 77 -10.90 1.68 -7.75
C MET A 77 -10.49 0.88 -6.51
N TYR A 78 -10.09 -0.38 -6.70
CA TYR A 78 -9.92 -1.35 -5.62
C TYR A 78 -8.63 -1.19 -4.83
N HIS A 79 -7.53 -0.76 -5.47
CA HIS A 79 -6.26 -0.54 -4.75
C HIS A 79 -6.43 0.58 -3.71
N ARG A 80 -7.08 1.68 -4.12
CA ARG A 80 -7.41 2.78 -3.20
C ARG A 80 -8.31 2.33 -2.05
N ILE A 81 -9.38 1.61 -2.36
CA ILE A 81 -10.30 1.07 -1.33
C ILE A 81 -9.56 0.16 -0.36
N PHE A 82 -8.70 -0.73 -0.87
CA PHE A 82 -7.96 -1.69 -0.07
C PHE A 82 -7.01 -1.00 0.92
N TYR A 83 -6.13 -0.13 0.43
CA TYR A 83 -5.20 0.59 1.32
C TYR A 83 -5.94 1.57 2.25
N PHE A 84 -7.00 2.22 1.77
CA PHE A 84 -7.85 3.04 2.63
C PHE A 84 -8.46 2.25 3.80
N GLY A 85 -8.90 1.01 3.55
CA GLY A 85 -9.38 0.12 4.58
C GLY A 85 -8.32 -0.19 5.63
N LEU A 86 -7.11 -0.56 5.19
CA LEU A 86 -5.99 -0.89 6.08
C LEU A 86 -5.59 0.29 6.97
N VAL A 87 -5.42 1.50 6.40
CA VAL A 87 -5.09 2.67 7.20
C VAL A 87 -6.22 3.06 8.13
N SER A 88 -7.47 2.92 7.70
CA SER A 88 -8.63 3.21 8.54
C SER A 88 -8.65 2.30 9.79
N PHE A 89 -8.32 1.02 9.64
CA PHE A 89 -8.17 0.12 10.80
C PHE A 89 -6.97 0.50 11.66
N TRP A 90 -5.83 0.85 11.05
CA TRP A 90 -4.66 1.29 11.82
C TRP A 90 -4.93 2.55 12.64
N ILE A 91 -5.46 3.61 12.02
CA ILE A 91 -5.87 4.85 12.71
C ILE A 91 -6.94 4.53 13.76
N GLY A 92 -7.94 3.71 13.41
CA GLY A 92 -9.00 3.29 14.31
C GLY A 92 -8.46 2.64 15.59
N ARG A 93 -7.42 1.79 15.46
CA ARG A 93 -6.75 1.12 16.56
C ARG A 93 -5.94 2.09 17.44
N GLU A 94 -5.11 2.94 16.83
CA GLU A 94 -4.26 3.88 17.58
C GLU A 94 -5.07 4.99 18.28
N THR A 95 -6.12 5.48 17.64
CA THR A 95 -6.95 6.59 18.15
C THR A 95 -8.21 6.13 18.89
N ASN A 96 -8.45 4.81 18.94
CA ASN A 96 -9.67 4.19 19.45
C ASN A 96 -10.96 4.80 18.85
N SER A 97 -10.91 5.15 17.56
CA SER A 97 -11.98 5.87 16.86
C SER A 97 -12.91 4.92 16.11
N ASN A 98 -14.12 4.75 16.62
CA ASN A 98 -15.17 3.95 15.97
C ASN A 98 -15.50 4.43 14.55
N ARG A 99 -15.34 5.74 14.28
CA ARG A 99 -15.54 6.31 12.94
C ARG A 99 -14.58 5.70 11.92
N TRP A 100 -13.31 5.58 12.30
CA TRP A 100 -12.28 5.03 11.42
C TRP A 100 -12.41 3.52 11.28
N ILE A 101 -12.77 2.81 12.34
CA ILE A 101 -13.08 1.38 12.28
C ILE A 101 -14.25 1.11 11.31
N ALA A 102 -15.32 1.92 11.37
CA ALA A 102 -16.45 1.80 10.44
C ALA A 102 -16.04 2.01 8.96
N ARG A 103 -15.16 2.98 8.68
CA ARG A 103 -14.60 3.20 7.33
C ARG A 103 -13.78 2.02 6.83
N GLY A 104 -13.00 1.40 7.72
CA GLY A 104 -12.29 0.16 7.43
C GLY A 104 -13.26 -0.96 7.02
N ALA A 105 -14.34 -1.13 7.79
CA ALA A 105 -15.38 -2.12 7.51
C ALA A 105 -16.12 -1.87 6.19
N GLU A 106 -16.45 -0.62 5.86
CA GLU A 106 -17.04 -0.26 4.55
C GLU A 106 -16.11 -0.59 3.37
N SER A 107 -14.80 -0.38 3.55
CA SER A 107 -13.79 -0.71 2.55
C SER A 107 -13.68 -2.22 2.37
N LYS A 108 -13.69 -2.98 3.47
CA LYS A 108 -13.74 -4.45 3.46
C LYS A 108 -14.94 -4.98 2.68
N VAL A 109 -16.15 -4.48 2.98
CA VAL A 109 -17.38 -4.87 2.28
C VAL A 109 -17.28 -4.56 0.78
N SER A 110 -16.67 -3.44 0.41
CA SER A 110 -16.44 -3.09 -0.99
C SER A 110 -15.50 -4.08 -1.70
N ILE A 111 -14.40 -4.48 -1.06
CA ILE A 111 -13.48 -5.50 -1.60
C ILE A 111 -14.13 -6.88 -1.67
N GLU A 112 -14.92 -7.27 -0.67
CA GLU A 112 -15.68 -8.53 -0.67
C GLU A 112 -16.67 -8.58 -1.83
N LYS A 113 -17.39 -7.49 -2.10
CA LYS A 113 -18.27 -7.38 -3.27
C LYS A 113 -17.49 -7.54 -4.58
N LEU A 114 -16.30 -6.94 -4.69
CA LEU A 114 -15.44 -7.10 -5.87
C LEU A 114 -14.94 -8.55 -6.02
N ALA A 115 -14.65 -9.25 -4.92
CA ALA A 115 -14.30 -10.66 -4.97
C ALA A 115 -15.42 -11.51 -5.60
N VAL A 116 -16.68 -11.25 -5.22
CA VAL A 116 -17.86 -11.94 -5.77
C VAL A 116 -18.14 -11.56 -7.22
N LEU A 117 -18.07 -10.27 -7.54
CA LEU A 117 -18.49 -9.75 -8.85
C LEU A 117 -17.44 -9.87 -9.94
N ALA A 118 -16.15 -9.84 -9.59
CA ALA A 118 -15.06 -9.79 -10.56
C ALA A 118 -14.18 -11.04 -10.51
N SER A 119 -13.51 -11.32 -9.38
CA SER A 119 -12.64 -12.50 -9.27
C SER A 119 -12.23 -12.79 -7.84
N THR A 120 -12.66 -13.92 -7.29
CA THR A 120 -12.19 -14.40 -5.99
C THR A 120 -10.66 -14.51 -5.97
N TRP A 121 -10.04 -14.99 -7.05
CA TRP A 121 -8.59 -15.15 -7.12
C TRP A 121 -7.84 -13.83 -6.91
N ASN A 122 -8.35 -12.71 -7.46
CA ASN A 122 -7.66 -11.43 -7.39
C ASN A 122 -7.88 -10.67 -6.07
N PHE A 123 -8.96 -10.98 -5.35
CA PHE A 123 -9.42 -10.20 -4.20
C PHE A 123 -9.41 -10.98 -2.88
N GLN A 124 -9.32 -12.32 -2.91
CA GLN A 124 -9.39 -13.15 -1.70
C GLN A 124 -8.35 -12.77 -0.65
N ASN A 125 -7.09 -12.60 -1.06
CA ASN A 125 -6.03 -12.25 -0.13
C ASN A 125 -6.23 -10.85 0.50
N LYS A 126 -6.72 -9.88 -0.28
CA LYS A 126 -7.07 -8.54 0.21
C LYS A 126 -8.22 -8.57 1.21
N THR A 127 -9.27 -9.36 0.92
CA THR A 127 -10.38 -9.59 1.83
C THR A 127 -9.90 -10.17 3.16
N LEU A 128 -9.10 -11.23 3.10
CA LEU A 128 -8.56 -11.90 4.30
C LEU A 128 -7.72 -10.93 5.14
N LEU A 129 -6.88 -10.11 4.50
CA LEU A 129 -6.04 -9.14 5.21
C LEU A 129 -6.85 -8.03 5.87
N LEU A 130 -7.89 -7.51 5.21
CA LEU A 130 -8.82 -6.53 5.81
C LEU A 130 -9.63 -7.13 6.96
N GLN A 131 -10.03 -8.40 6.86
CA GLN A 131 -10.68 -9.12 7.95
C GLN A 131 -9.72 -9.31 9.14
N ALA A 132 -8.44 -9.59 8.89
CA ALA A 132 -7.44 -9.71 9.95
C ALA A 132 -7.28 -8.41 10.76
N GLU A 133 -7.14 -7.27 10.07
CA GLU A 133 -7.05 -5.95 10.70
C GLU A 133 -8.34 -5.55 11.45
N GLU A 134 -9.52 -5.92 10.93
CA GLU A 134 -10.79 -5.72 11.62
C GLU A 134 -10.86 -6.52 12.93
N GLN A 135 -10.52 -7.81 12.88
CA GLN A 135 -10.49 -8.66 14.09
C GLN A 135 -9.44 -8.17 15.08
N PHE A 136 -8.33 -7.62 14.59
CA PHE A 136 -7.32 -7.01 15.44
C PHE A 136 -7.87 -5.78 16.17
N CYS A 137 -8.59 -4.89 15.47
CA CYS A 137 -9.29 -3.76 16.10
C CYS A 137 -10.33 -4.22 17.13
N ALA A 138 -11.04 -5.31 16.85
CA ALA A 138 -12.02 -5.91 17.76
C ALA A 138 -11.39 -6.70 18.92
N ARG A 139 -10.06 -6.75 19.02
CA ARG A 139 -9.28 -7.54 20.01
C ARG A 139 -9.54 -9.04 19.97
N ASN A 140 -10.06 -9.56 18.85
CA ASN A 140 -10.21 -10.99 18.61
C ASN A 140 -8.91 -11.55 18.00
N PHE A 141 -7.87 -11.63 18.82
CA PHE A 141 -6.51 -11.93 18.36
C PHE A 141 -6.36 -13.34 17.77
N GLU A 142 -7.12 -14.32 18.26
CA GLU A 142 -7.10 -15.69 17.72
C GLU A 142 -7.60 -15.72 16.28
N ALA A 143 -8.71 -15.04 15.99
CA ALA A 143 -9.22 -14.93 14.62
C ALA A 143 -8.29 -14.12 13.72
N ALA A 144 -7.72 -13.02 14.23
CA ALA A 144 -6.78 -12.19 13.49
C ALA A 144 -5.54 -12.98 13.05
N GLU A 145 -4.94 -13.77 13.97
CA GLU A 145 -3.78 -14.63 13.72
C GLU A 145 -4.03 -15.57 12.53
N LYS A 146 -5.14 -16.32 12.57
CA LYS A 146 -5.52 -17.22 11.49
C LYS A 146 -5.74 -16.50 10.15
N LEU A 147 -6.37 -15.32 10.19
CA LEU A 147 -6.67 -14.56 8.98
C LEU A 147 -5.40 -13.98 8.33
N TYR A 148 -4.40 -13.58 9.11
CA TYR A 148 -3.09 -13.18 8.56
C TYR A 148 -2.41 -14.35 7.84
N ASP A 149 -2.36 -15.53 8.46
CA ASP A 149 -1.77 -16.71 7.84
C ASP A 149 -2.53 -17.11 6.56
N ASP A 150 -3.87 -17.09 6.59
CA ASP A 150 -4.71 -17.35 5.42
C ASP A 150 -4.45 -16.32 4.29
N ALA A 151 -4.26 -15.04 4.61
CA ALA A 151 -3.93 -13.99 3.64
C ALA A 151 -2.55 -14.18 3.01
N ILE A 152 -1.55 -14.59 3.79
CA ILE A 152 -0.18 -14.91 3.32
C ILE A 152 -0.24 -16.10 2.35
N LEU A 153 -0.91 -17.20 2.76
CA LEU A 153 -1.06 -18.40 1.95
C LEU A 153 -1.81 -18.11 0.64
N SER A 154 -2.87 -17.30 0.70
CA SER A 154 -3.61 -16.89 -0.49
C SER A 154 -2.75 -16.06 -1.45
N SER A 155 -1.99 -15.07 -0.92
CA SER A 155 -1.09 -14.24 -1.73
C SER A 155 -0.01 -15.08 -2.41
N LYS A 156 0.60 -16.00 -1.68
CA LYS A 156 1.62 -16.93 -2.20
C LYS A 156 1.06 -17.84 -3.27
N LYS A 157 -0.10 -18.45 -3.04
CA LYS A 157 -0.78 -19.33 -4.01
C LYS A 157 -1.09 -18.59 -5.32
N HIS A 158 -1.49 -17.33 -5.22
CA HIS A 158 -1.87 -16.50 -6.37
C HIS A 158 -0.69 -15.72 -6.97
N LYS A 159 0.52 -15.87 -6.40
CA LYS A 159 1.77 -15.22 -6.83
C LYS A 159 1.76 -13.69 -6.74
N PHE A 160 0.99 -13.14 -5.79
CA PHE A 160 1.02 -11.71 -5.49
C PHE A 160 2.16 -11.41 -4.49
N VAL A 161 3.39 -11.38 -4.99
CA VAL A 161 4.62 -11.24 -4.15
C VAL A 161 4.58 -9.99 -3.27
N ASN A 162 4.14 -8.87 -3.81
CA ASN A 162 4.02 -7.60 -3.09
C ASN A 162 2.96 -7.64 -1.97
N GLU A 163 1.87 -8.39 -2.18
CA GLU A 163 0.81 -8.53 -1.18
C GLU A 163 1.15 -9.61 -0.14
N GLU A 164 1.92 -10.63 -0.53
CA GLU A 164 2.54 -11.59 0.41
C GLU A 164 3.52 -10.87 1.34
N ALA A 165 4.34 -9.95 0.82
CA ALA A 165 5.25 -9.13 1.63
C ALA A 165 4.48 -8.28 2.64
N LEU A 166 3.42 -7.58 2.18
CA LEU A 166 2.59 -6.74 3.04
C LEU A 166 1.86 -7.56 4.12
N ALA A 167 1.29 -8.72 3.77
CA ALA A 167 0.59 -9.56 4.72
C ALA A 167 1.53 -10.09 5.81
N ASN A 168 2.75 -10.49 5.44
CA ASN A 168 3.79 -10.86 6.40
C ASN A 168 4.18 -9.68 7.30
N GLU A 169 4.37 -8.48 6.74
CA GLU A 169 4.71 -7.31 7.55
C GLU A 169 3.62 -6.99 8.59
N LEU A 170 2.35 -7.00 8.18
CA LEU A 170 1.23 -6.72 9.08
C LEU A 170 1.08 -7.80 10.15
N ALA A 171 1.29 -9.07 9.80
CA ALA A 171 1.34 -10.16 10.77
C ALA A 171 2.48 -9.94 11.80
N GLY A 172 3.67 -9.57 11.34
CA GLY A 172 4.81 -9.23 12.21
C GLY A 172 4.46 -8.10 13.17
N HIS A 173 3.86 -7.02 12.67
CA HIS A 173 3.39 -5.92 13.50
C HIS A 173 2.31 -6.34 14.49
N PHE A 174 1.34 -7.15 14.08
CA PHE A 174 0.32 -7.70 14.97
C PHE A 174 0.93 -8.47 16.17
N TYR A 175 1.93 -9.33 15.92
CA TYR A 175 2.61 -10.03 17.01
C TYR A 175 3.43 -9.09 17.91
N LEU A 176 4.09 -8.10 17.32
CA LEU A 176 4.85 -7.08 18.06
C LEU A 176 3.93 -6.27 18.98
N ASP A 177 2.82 -5.77 18.45
CA ASP A 177 1.85 -4.90 19.13
C ASP A 177 1.05 -5.68 20.19
N THR A 178 0.86 -7.00 20.01
CA THR A 178 0.26 -7.90 21.02
C THR A 178 1.26 -8.43 22.06
N GLY A 179 2.51 -7.92 22.06
CA GLY A 179 3.54 -8.26 23.04
C GLY A 179 4.25 -9.60 22.81
N ARG A 180 3.99 -10.26 21.67
CA ARG A 180 4.53 -11.59 21.31
C ARG A 180 5.71 -11.45 20.34
N LYS A 181 6.74 -10.72 20.76
CA LYS A 181 7.90 -10.35 19.92
C LYS A 181 8.59 -11.55 19.26
N ASP A 182 8.76 -12.65 19.99
CA ASP A 182 9.43 -13.85 19.46
C ASP A 182 8.70 -14.45 18.25
N LYS A 183 7.37 -14.31 18.19
CA LYS A 183 6.57 -14.72 17.03
C LYS A 183 6.67 -13.74 15.86
N SER A 184 7.07 -12.48 16.07
CA SER A 184 7.07 -11.45 15.01
C SER A 184 8.23 -11.56 14.02
N VAL A 185 9.42 -11.98 14.49
CA VAL A 185 10.66 -11.99 13.70
C VAL A 185 10.56 -12.84 12.43
N PRO A 186 9.99 -14.07 12.46
CA PRO A 186 9.84 -14.88 11.24
C PRO A 186 8.97 -14.22 10.16
N TYR A 187 7.95 -13.45 10.55
CA TYR A 187 7.10 -12.73 9.61
C TYR A 187 7.82 -11.52 9.02
N PHE A 188 8.55 -10.74 9.84
CA PHE A 188 9.37 -9.65 9.30
C PHE A 188 10.47 -10.14 8.35
N SER A 189 11.07 -11.30 8.63
CA SER A 189 12.09 -11.90 7.77
C SER A 189 11.50 -12.27 6.40
N GLN A 190 10.34 -12.94 6.39
CA GLN A 190 9.64 -13.26 5.16
C GLN A 190 9.17 -12.02 4.40
N ALA A 191 8.67 -11.00 5.10
CA ALA A 191 8.29 -9.73 4.48
C ALA A 191 9.49 -9.07 3.79
N GLU A 192 10.64 -9.04 4.46
CA GLU A 192 11.89 -8.49 3.93
C GLU A 192 12.34 -9.21 2.66
N GLU A 193 12.36 -10.53 2.67
CA GLU A 193 12.70 -11.35 1.50
C GLU A 193 11.75 -11.06 0.33
N LYS A 194 10.44 -11.03 0.58
CA LYS A 194 9.43 -10.80 -0.45
C LYS A 194 9.46 -9.38 -1.01
N TYR A 195 9.75 -8.38 -0.17
CA TYR A 195 9.96 -7.02 -0.65
C TYR A 195 11.21 -6.92 -1.53
N ARG A 196 12.29 -7.65 -1.22
CA ARG A 196 13.46 -7.72 -2.12
C ARG A 196 13.13 -8.42 -3.43
N GLU A 197 12.42 -9.54 -3.39
CA GLU A 197 11.98 -10.28 -4.59
C GLU A 197 11.13 -9.40 -5.50
N TRP A 198 10.23 -8.59 -4.92
CA TRP A 198 9.42 -7.64 -5.68
C TRP A 198 10.20 -6.41 -6.20
N GLY A 199 11.35 -6.09 -5.60
CA GLY A 199 12.20 -4.95 -5.96
C GLY A 199 12.04 -3.71 -5.06
N ALA A 200 11.26 -3.78 -3.99
CA ALA A 200 11.06 -2.71 -3.02
C ALA A 200 12.20 -2.66 -1.97
N VAL A 201 13.43 -2.42 -2.43
CA VAL A 201 14.66 -2.49 -1.61
C VAL A 201 14.63 -1.53 -0.41
N ALA A 202 14.16 -0.30 -0.59
CA ALA A 202 14.06 0.67 0.51
C ALA A 202 13.15 0.17 1.63
N LYS A 203 12.04 -0.48 1.27
CA LYS A 203 11.10 -1.04 2.23
C LYS A 203 11.67 -2.25 2.96
N ALA A 204 12.36 -3.14 2.26
CA ALA A 204 13.06 -4.28 2.86
C ALA A 204 14.12 -3.82 3.89
N LEU A 205 14.91 -2.80 3.56
CA LEU A 205 15.92 -2.25 4.48
C LEU A 205 15.33 -1.72 5.78
N ILE A 206 14.14 -1.10 5.73
CA ILE A 206 13.46 -0.62 6.93
C ILE A 206 13.03 -1.77 7.84
N LEU A 207 12.67 -2.93 7.28
CA LEU A 207 12.28 -4.10 8.08
C LEU A 207 13.46 -4.76 8.79
N ALA A 208 14.68 -4.58 8.31
CA ALA A 208 15.89 -5.12 8.94
C ALA A 208 16.03 -4.68 10.41
N LYS A 209 15.50 -3.51 10.79
CA LYS A 209 15.50 -3.03 12.19
C LYS A 209 14.73 -3.94 13.15
N TYR A 210 13.79 -4.74 12.64
CA TYR A 210 12.99 -5.67 13.44
C TYR A 210 13.60 -7.08 13.52
N LEU A 211 14.64 -7.37 12.74
CA LEU A 211 15.29 -8.67 12.70
C LEU A 211 16.42 -8.82 13.73
N GLY A 212 16.76 -7.72 14.42
CA GLY A 212 17.94 -7.63 15.27
C GLY A 212 19.19 -7.49 14.40
N ASN A 213 19.97 -6.45 14.63
CA ASN A 213 21.31 -6.37 14.05
C ASN A 213 22.11 -7.58 14.56
N CYS A 214 22.62 -8.40 13.63
CA CYS A 214 23.85 -9.16 13.91
C CYS A 214 25.00 -8.19 14.21
#